data_AF-A0AAU6BD46-F1
#
_entry.id   AF-A0AAU6BD46-F1
#
_cell.length_a   1.000
_cell.length_b   1.000
_cell.length_c   1.000
_cell.angle_alpha   90.00
_cell.angle_beta   90.00
_cell.angle_gamma   90.00
#
_symmetry.space_group_name_H-M   'P 1'
#
loop_
_entity.id
_entity.type
_entity.pdbx_description
1 polymer ?
#
loop_
_entity_poly.entity_id
_entity_poly.type
_entity_poly.pdbx_seq_one_letter_code
_entity_poly.pdbx_strand_id
1 'polypeptide(L)'
;MGMESDLASHGLRESATFDRATIHAIQRAAATGVYDIRGWGAKRPLPHFDDLLFLGASMSRYPLEGYRERCDTDVVLGTRNAKYPLHLDIPVTIAGMSFGALSANAKEALGRGASAAGTSTTTGDGGMTPEERGQSKHLVYQYLPSRYGMNPDDLRKADAIEVVLGQGAKPGGGGMLLGQKITDRVAGMRTLPVGVDQRSACRHPDWTGPDDLTIKIGELREITDWEKPIYVKVGATRTYYDVKLAVHAGADVVVVDGMQGGTAATQEVFIEHVGIPTLAAIPQAVQALRELGVHREVQLVVSGGIRTGADVAKAIALGADAVAIGTAALIALGDNHPRHDAEYRRLGSAAGYFDDFQDGRDPAGISTQDEELAARLDPVEGGRRLANYLRVLTMEAQTLARACGKAHLHHLEPEDLVALTVESAAMARVPLAGTDWIPGAVR
;
A
#
# COMPACT_ATOMS: atom_id res chain seq x y z
N MET A 1 -32.54 10.22 14.16
CA MET A 1 -32.43 10.15 15.64
C MET A 1 -33.65 9.42 16.21
N GLY A 2 -33.80 8.11 15.97
CA GLY A 2 -35.07 7.43 16.30
C GLY A 2 -35.12 5.92 16.13
N MET A 3 -34.03 5.18 16.38
CA MET A 3 -34.11 3.71 16.53
C MET A 3 -32.98 3.13 17.37
N GLU A 4 -31.81 3.78 17.41
CA GLU A 4 -30.69 3.38 18.28
C GLU A 4 -30.91 3.73 19.76
N SER A 5 -31.71 4.76 20.06
CA SER A 5 -31.97 5.21 21.43
C SER A 5 -32.93 4.31 22.23
N ASP A 6 -33.35 3.17 21.68
CA ASP A 6 -34.44 2.36 22.24
C ASP A 6 -34.18 0.84 22.15
N LEU A 7 -32.92 0.37 22.16
CA LEU A 7 -32.63 -1.06 22.27
C LEU A 7 -32.46 -1.49 23.73
N ALA A 8 -31.76 -0.66 24.52
CA ALA A 8 -31.49 -0.94 25.93
C ALA A 8 -32.75 -0.84 26.82
N SER A 9 -33.64 0.10 26.51
CA SER A 9 -34.95 0.28 27.15
C SER A 9 -35.91 -0.89 26.97
N HIS A 10 -35.78 -1.64 25.87
CA HIS A 10 -36.55 -2.86 25.59
C HIS A 10 -35.86 -4.14 26.09
N GLY A 11 -34.75 -4.02 26.82
CA GLY A 11 -34.00 -5.16 27.34
C GLY A 11 -33.33 -6.01 26.24
N LEU A 12 -33.23 -5.49 25.01
CA LEU A 12 -32.59 -6.18 23.89
C LEU A 12 -31.07 -6.15 24.06
N ARG A 13 -30.41 -7.28 23.80
CA ARG A 13 -28.94 -7.42 23.86
C ARG A 13 -28.42 -7.84 22.50
N GLU A 14 -27.48 -7.09 21.95
CA GLU A 14 -26.77 -7.49 20.74
C GLU A 14 -25.76 -8.61 21.05
N SER A 15 -25.66 -9.59 20.16
CA SER A 15 -24.68 -10.67 20.30
C SER A 15 -23.30 -10.17 19.90
N ALA A 16 -22.29 -10.37 20.75
CA ALA A 16 -20.91 -10.03 20.43
C ALA A 16 -20.32 -10.90 19.31
N THR A 17 -20.82 -12.13 19.14
CA THR A 17 -20.38 -13.06 18.08
C THR A 17 -21.19 -12.90 16.79
N PHE A 18 -22.47 -12.53 16.92
CA PHE A 18 -23.41 -12.39 15.80
C PHE A 18 -24.07 -11.02 15.86
N ASP A 19 -23.27 -9.97 15.69
CA ASP A 19 -23.79 -8.61 15.59
C ASP A 19 -24.66 -8.45 14.33
N ARG A 20 -25.34 -7.31 14.20
CA ARG A 20 -26.24 -7.07 13.06
C ARG A 20 -25.53 -7.17 11.71
N ALA A 21 -24.28 -6.73 11.62
CA ALA A 21 -23.49 -6.83 10.38
C ALA A 21 -23.21 -8.30 10.01
N THR A 22 -22.82 -9.11 11.00
CA THR A 22 -22.58 -10.55 10.85
C THR A 22 -23.86 -11.29 10.48
N ILE A 23 -24.97 -11.01 11.15
CA ILE A 23 -26.29 -11.60 10.82
C ILE A 23 -26.69 -11.23 9.39
N HIS A 24 -26.54 -9.95 9.00
CA HIS A 24 -26.84 -9.50 7.65
C HIS A 24 -25.98 -10.23 6.61
N ALA A 25 -24.67 -10.37 6.86
CA ALA A 25 -23.77 -11.11 5.98
C ALA A 25 -24.19 -12.59 5.84
N ILE A 26 -24.57 -13.26 6.94
CA ILE A 26 -25.08 -14.64 6.92
C ILE A 26 -26.36 -14.73 6.10
N GLN A 27 -27.32 -13.82 6.31
CA GLN A 27 -28.59 -13.82 5.59
C GLN A 27 -28.39 -13.53 4.10
N ARG A 28 -27.52 -12.58 3.74
CA ARG A 28 -27.14 -12.32 2.35
C ARG A 28 -26.50 -13.54 1.70
N ALA A 29 -25.55 -14.18 2.38
CA ALA A 29 -24.89 -15.39 1.89
C ALA A 29 -25.89 -16.56 1.72
N ALA A 30 -26.81 -16.74 2.67
CA ALA A 30 -27.86 -17.76 2.59
C ALA A 30 -28.84 -17.50 1.43
N ALA A 31 -29.17 -16.24 1.15
CA ALA A 31 -30.08 -15.87 0.06
C ALA A 31 -29.42 -15.97 -1.33
N THR A 32 -28.12 -15.69 -1.43
CA THR A 32 -27.41 -15.56 -2.72
C THR A 32 -26.54 -16.76 -3.08
N GLY A 33 -26.01 -17.49 -2.09
CA GLY A 33 -25.02 -18.55 -2.29
C GLY A 33 -23.65 -18.06 -2.77
N VAL A 34 -23.37 -16.74 -2.69
CA VAL A 34 -22.16 -16.12 -3.26
C VAL A 34 -21.40 -15.33 -2.19
N TYR A 35 -20.07 -15.50 -2.17
CA TYR A 35 -19.18 -14.71 -1.32
C TYR A 35 -19.14 -13.24 -1.76
N ASP A 36 -18.80 -12.33 -0.85
CA ASP A 36 -18.76 -10.91 -1.22
C ASP A 36 -17.48 -10.56 -1.98
N ILE A 37 -17.58 -9.65 -2.93
CA ILE A 37 -16.42 -9.04 -3.59
C ILE A 37 -16.51 -7.56 -3.33
N ARG A 38 -15.46 -7.00 -2.73
CA ARG A 38 -15.37 -5.56 -2.47
C ARG A 38 -13.95 -5.02 -2.65
N GLY A 39 -13.83 -3.71 -2.57
CA GLY A 39 -12.59 -2.98 -2.45
C GLY A 39 -12.16 -2.70 -1.02
N TRP A 40 -11.23 -1.74 -0.88
CA TRP A 40 -10.55 -1.37 0.36
C TRP A 40 -9.63 -2.47 0.94
N GLY A 41 -8.98 -2.18 2.06
CA GLY A 41 -8.28 -3.17 2.89
C GLY A 41 -9.17 -3.68 4.02
N ALA A 42 -8.56 -4.31 5.01
CA ALA A 42 -9.25 -4.78 6.20
C ALA A 42 -9.99 -3.65 6.93
N LYS A 43 -11.28 -3.86 7.22
CA LYS A 43 -12.15 -2.95 7.99
C LYS A 43 -12.18 -3.29 9.48
N ARG A 44 -11.74 -4.49 9.85
CA ARG A 44 -11.63 -4.89 11.26
C ARG A 44 -10.61 -4.04 12.03
N PRO A 45 -10.81 -3.83 13.34
CA PRO A 45 -9.79 -3.25 14.20
C PRO A 45 -8.54 -4.14 14.25
N LEU A 46 -7.37 -3.52 14.11
CA LEU A 46 -6.06 -4.15 14.18
C LEU A 46 -5.13 -3.22 14.96
N PRO A 47 -4.12 -3.76 15.68
CA PRO A 47 -3.05 -2.93 16.22
C PRO A 47 -2.43 -2.07 15.11
N HIS A 48 -2.33 -0.77 15.38
CA HIS A 48 -1.95 0.23 14.40
C HIS A 48 -0.77 1.06 14.90
N PHE A 49 -0.15 1.83 14.00
CA PHE A 49 0.84 2.83 14.37
C PHE A 49 0.32 3.83 15.41
N ASP A 50 -1.00 4.03 15.53
CA ASP A 50 -1.60 4.91 16.56
C ASP A 50 -1.32 4.41 17.98
N ASP A 51 -1.05 3.11 18.13
CA ASP A 51 -0.70 2.50 19.40
C ASP A 51 0.77 2.72 19.79
N LEU A 52 1.56 3.39 18.95
CA LEU A 52 2.95 3.75 19.23
C LEU A 52 3.08 5.26 19.51
N LEU A 53 4.00 5.61 20.41
CA LEU A 53 4.38 6.99 20.69
C LEU A 53 5.89 7.19 20.47
N PHE A 54 6.25 8.41 20.08
CA PHE A 54 7.65 8.84 20.07
C PHE A 54 8.08 9.34 21.45
N LEU A 55 9.28 8.95 21.87
CA LEU A 55 9.98 9.52 23.02
C LEU A 55 10.74 10.78 22.55
N GLY A 56 10.03 11.90 22.49
CA GLY A 56 10.62 13.19 22.15
C GLY A 56 11.74 13.61 23.11
N ALA A 57 12.71 14.33 22.58
CA ALA A 57 13.85 14.84 23.32
C ALA A 57 13.43 15.85 24.40
N SER A 58 14.19 15.89 25.49
CA SER A 58 14.01 16.83 26.60
C SER A 58 15.38 17.17 27.20
N MET A 59 15.76 16.60 28.35
CA MET A 59 17.09 16.82 28.95
C MET A 59 18.12 15.75 28.58
N SER A 60 17.68 14.50 28.31
CA SER A 60 18.59 13.38 28.02
C SER A 60 19.11 13.37 26.58
N ARG A 61 18.40 14.06 25.68
CA ARG A 61 18.75 14.30 24.27
C ARG A 61 18.31 15.73 23.93
N TYR A 62 18.97 16.36 22.97
CA TYR A 62 18.58 17.69 22.49
C TYR A 62 17.72 17.58 21.22
N PRO A 63 16.56 18.25 21.14
CA PRO A 63 15.79 18.35 19.91
C PRO A 63 16.50 19.25 18.90
N LEU A 64 16.14 19.12 17.63
CA LEU A 64 16.59 20.06 16.59
C LEU A 64 15.59 21.21 16.43
N GLU A 65 16.09 22.43 16.29
CA GLU A 65 15.28 23.63 16.03
C GLU A 65 14.71 23.62 14.61
N GLY A 66 13.41 23.37 14.47
CA GLY A 66 12.77 23.14 13.17
C GLY A 66 12.96 24.21 12.08
N TYR A 67 13.16 25.47 12.47
CA TYR A 67 13.35 26.59 11.54
C TYR A 67 14.83 26.89 11.23
N ARG A 68 15.79 26.27 11.94
CA ARG A 68 17.23 26.50 11.76
C ARG A 68 17.97 25.26 11.27
N GLU A 69 17.53 24.10 11.74
CA GLU A 69 18.24 22.84 11.55
C GLU A 69 17.53 21.98 10.51
N ARG A 70 18.33 21.52 9.54
CA ARG A 70 17.87 20.69 8.44
C ARG A 70 17.55 19.29 8.94
N CYS A 71 16.44 18.73 8.43
CA CYS A 71 16.10 17.33 8.59
C CYS A 71 15.88 16.75 7.20
N ASP A 72 16.77 15.90 6.73
CA ASP A 72 16.70 15.32 5.39
C ASP A 72 15.69 14.17 5.29
N THR A 73 15.20 13.93 4.09
CA THR A 73 14.07 13.02 3.80
C THR A 73 14.31 12.12 2.59
N ASP A 74 15.40 12.33 1.89
CA ASP A 74 15.69 11.57 0.68
C ASP A 74 15.92 10.09 0.97
N VAL A 75 15.68 9.27 -0.04
CA VAL A 75 15.93 7.83 0.00
C VAL A 75 16.41 7.36 -1.37
N VAL A 76 17.37 6.44 -1.36
CA VAL A 76 17.85 5.75 -2.56
C VAL A 76 17.41 4.30 -2.50
N LEU A 77 16.64 3.87 -3.50
CA LEU A 77 16.10 2.52 -3.62
C LEU A 77 16.83 1.73 -4.70
N GLY A 78 17.24 0.53 -4.34
CA GLY A 78 17.79 -0.47 -5.22
C GLY A 78 19.29 -0.33 -5.51
N THR A 79 20.07 -0.02 -4.48
CA THR A 79 21.51 0.24 -4.58
C THR A 79 22.38 -1.00 -4.86
N ARG A 80 21.81 -2.20 -4.74
CA ARG A 80 22.57 -3.46 -4.72
C ARG A 80 23.11 -3.86 -6.10
N ASN A 81 22.24 -4.01 -7.10
CA ASN A 81 22.62 -4.52 -8.42
C ASN A 81 22.33 -3.56 -9.58
N ALA A 82 21.51 -2.53 -9.38
CA ALA A 82 21.10 -1.62 -10.46
C ALA A 82 22.19 -0.59 -10.76
N LYS A 83 22.44 -0.34 -12.05
CA LYS A 83 23.35 0.73 -12.49
C LYS A 83 22.81 2.12 -12.13
N TYR A 84 21.49 2.30 -12.18
CA TYR A 84 20.82 3.55 -11.83
C TYR A 84 19.79 3.30 -10.71
N PRO A 85 20.22 3.32 -9.44
CA PRO A 85 19.29 3.22 -8.33
C PRO A 85 18.35 4.45 -8.31
N LEU A 86 17.16 4.25 -7.75
CA LEU A 86 16.10 5.25 -7.77
C LEU A 86 16.23 6.19 -6.58
N HIS A 87 16.60 7.44 -6.82
CA HIS A 87 16.66 8.49 -5.80
C HIS A 87 15.34 9.26 -5.72
N LEU A 88 14.73 9.30 -4.54
CA LEU A 88 13.47 9.99 -4.26
C LEU A 88 13.70 11.07 -3.21
N ASP A 89 13.03 12.22 -3.36
CA ASP A 89 13.18 13.37 -2.45
C ASP A 89 12.46 13.12 -1.09
N ILE A 90 11.50 12.20 -1.06
CA ILE A 90 10.73 11.82 0.13
C ILE A 90 10.57 10.28 0.23
N PRO A 91 10.43 9.70 1.43
CA PRO A 91 10.34 8.25 1.61
C PRO A 91 8.90 7.75 1.53
N VAL A 92 8.05 8.41 0.73
CA VAL A 92 6.64 8.08 0.54
C VAL A 92 6.39 7.89 -0.95
N THR A 93 6.03 6.68 -1.36
CA THR A 93 5.78 6.30 -2.75
C THR A 93 4.28 6.03 -2.97
N ILE A 94 3.83 6.08 -4.22
CA ILE A 94 2.46 5.66 -4.57
C ILE A 94 2.45 4.17 -4.89
N ALA A 95 1.60 3.41 -4.21
CA ALA A 95 1.49 1.97 -4.40
C ALA A 95 0.91 1.60 -5.78
N GLY A 96 1.22 0.38 -6.25
CA GLY A 96 0.75 -0.12 -7.54
C GLY A 96 -0.76 -0.28 -7.59
N MET A 97 -1.42 0.51 -8.45
CA MET A 97 -2.87 0.46 -8.67
C MET A 97 -3.17 0.51 -10.16
N SER A 98 -3.82 -0.54 -10.67
CA SER A 98 -3.91 -0.78 -12.12
C SER A 98 -4.80 0.23 -12.84
N PHE A 99 -4.41 0.62 -14.06
CA PHE A 99 -5.39 1.07 -15.05
C PHE A 99 -6.37 -0.07 -15.34
N GLY A 100 -7.67 0.22 -15.35
CA GLY A 100 -8.74 -0.77 -15.30
C GLY A 100 -9.42 -0.74 -13.93
N ALA A 101 -8.67 -0.91 -12.84
CA ALA A 101 -9.18 -0.60 -11.50
C ALA A 101 -9.44 0.90 -11.33
N LEU A 102 -8.47 1.71 -11.76
CA LEU A 102 -8.53 3.17 -11.76
C LEU A 102 -8.76 3.72 -13.17
N SER A 103 -9.41 4.89 -13.25
CA SER A 103 -9.58 5.66 -14.48
C SER A 103 -8.25 6.23 -14.98
N ALA A 104 -8.16 6.58 -16.27
CA ALA A 104 -6.98 7.23 -16.83
C ALA A 104 -6.68 8.58 -16.14
N ASN A 105 -7.72 9.36 -15.82
CA ASN A 105 -7.59 10.62 -15.07
C ASN A 105 -6.98 10.41 -13.68
N ALA A 106 -7.34 9.32 -12.99
CA ALA A 106 -6.73 8.99 -11.71
C ALA A 106 -5.24 8.62 -11.88
N LYS A 107 -4.91 7.83 -12.90
CA LYS A 107 -3.52 7.47 -13.23
C LYS A 107 -2.67 8.70 -13.56
N GLU A 108 -3.21 9.66 -14.30
CA GLU A 108 -2.58 10.95 -14.58
C GLU A 108 -2.38 11.78 -13.30
N ALA A 109 -3.43 11.89 -12.47
CA ALA A 109 -3.40 12.66 -11.23
C ALA A 109 -2.31 12.14 -10.26
N LEU A 110 -2.20 10.82 -10.13
CA LEU A 110 -1.17 10.17 -9.33
C LEU A 110 0.24 10.54 -9.85
N GLY A 111 0.45 10.46 -11.17
CA GLY A 111 1.72 10.85 -11.80
C GLY A 111 2.10 12.30 -11.52
N ARG A 112 1.16 13.23 -11.74
CA ARG A 112 1.37 14.67 -11.47
C ARG A 112 1.72 14.93 -10.01
N GLY A 113 0.97 14.34 -9.08
CA GLY A 113 1.16 14.56 -7.65
C GLY A 113 2.47 13.98 -7.13
N ALA A 114 2.84 12.78 -7.56
CA ALA A 114 4.10 12.15 -7.19
C ALA A 114 5.31 12.92 -7.73
N SER A 115 5.27 13.33 -9.01
CA SER A 115 6.32 14.15 -9.63
C SER A 115 6.54 15.48 -8.94
N ALA A 116 5.45 16.17 -8.58
CA ALA A 116 5.52 17.44 -7.86
C ALA A 116 6.10 17.29 -6.43
N ALA A 117 6.00 16.11 -5.84
CA ALA A 117 6.56 15.79 -4.53
C ALA A 117 7.93 15.10 -4.60
N GLY A 118 8.48 14.87 -5.80
CA GLY A 118 9.79 14.25 -5.96
C GLY A 118 9.82 12.74 -5.69
N THR A 119 8.70 12.03 -5.87
CA THR A 119 8.58 10.60 -5.60
C THR A 119 8.06 9.80 -6.80
N SER A 120 7.95 8.48 -6.66
CA SER A 120 7.54 7.55 -7.73
C SER A 120 6.07 7.14 -7.68
N THR A 121 5.52 6.83 -8.86
CA THR A 121 4.28 6.04 -9.00
C THR A 121 4.58 4.59 -9.37
N THR A 122 3.58 3.73 -9.24
CA THR A 122 3.66 2.32 -9.65
C THR A 122 2.45 1.95 -10.51
N THR A 123 2.69 1.29 -11.66
CA THR A 123 1.65 1.07 -12.69
C THR A 123 0.45 0.27 -12.21
N GLY A 124 0.66 -0.67 -11.28
CA GLY A 124 -0.35 -1.65 -10.94
C GLY A 124 -0.46 -2.78 -11.97
N ASP A 125 -1.45 -3.65 -11.78
CA ASP A 125 -1.77 -4.79 -12.64
C ASP A 125 -2.20 -4.47 -14.11
N GLY A 126 -2.14 -3.21 -14.52
CA GLY A 126 -2.78 -2.72 -15.76
C GLY A 126 -1.82 -2.41 -16.91
N GLY A 127 -0.52 -2.52 -16.68
CA GLY A 127 0.50 -2.03 -17.62
C GLY A 127 0.69 -0.52 -17.57
N MET A 128 1.60 -0.01 -18.41
CA MET A 128 1.95 1.41 -18.48
C MET A 128 0.96 2.17 -19.36
N THR A 129 0.38 3.25 -18.84
CA THR A 129 -0.48 4.14 -19.62
C THR A 129 0.30 5.39 -20.06
N PRO A 130 0.01 5.97 -21.24
CA PRO A 130 0.60 7.23 -21.66
C PRO A 130 0.35 8.37 -20.66
N GLU A 131 -0.83 8.41 -20.05
CA GLU A 131 -1.25 9.44 -19.10
C GLU A 131 -0.42 9.40 -17.81
N GLU A 132 -0.17 8.20 -17.26
CA GLU A 132 0.68 8.05 -16.08
C GLU A 132 2.15 8.31 -16.44
N ARG A 133 2.68 7.64 -17.46
CA ARG A 133 4.11 7.76 -17.80
C ARG A 133 4.48 9.19 -18.19
N GLY A 134 3.60 9.89 -18.90
CA GLY A 134 3.81 11.28 -19.34
C GLY A 134 3.78 12.29 -18.20
N GLN A 135 3.24 11.94 -17.03
CA GLN A 135 3.18 12.83 -15.87
C GLN A 135 4.05 12.36 -14.69
N SER A 136 4.53 11.11 -14.68
CA SER A 136 5.45 10.59 -13.66
C SER A 136 6.91 10.88 -14.02
N LYS A 137 7.65 11.52 -13.12
CA LYS A 137 9.12 11.69 -13.18
C LYS A 137 9.80 10.35 -12.93
N HIS A 138 9.32 9.61 -11.93
CA HIS A 138 9.76 8.27 -11.58
C HIS A 138 8.56 7.32 -11.59
N LEU A 139 8.69 6.18 -12.26
CA LEU A 139 7.63 5.20 -12.39
C LEU A 139 8.18 3.78 -12.29
N VAL A 140 7.62 3.02 -11.36
CA VAL A 140 7.88 1.61 -11.12
C VAL A 140 6.88 0.78 -11.93
N TYR A 141 7.39 -0.12 -12.76
CA TYR A 141 6.55 -1.00 -13.57
C TYR A 141 6.28 -2.31 -12.85
N GLN A 142 5.02 -2.71 -12.68
CA GLN A 142 4.70 -4.00 -12.07
C GLN A 142 4.72 -5.16 -13.07
N TYR A 143 5.50 -6.18 -12.75
CA TYR A 143 5.58 -7.44 -13.47
C TYR A 143 4.79 -8.53 -12.73
N LEU A 144 3.68 -8.95 -13.34
CA LEU A 144 2.61 -9.69 -12.67
C LEU A 144 2.55 -11.16 -13.09
N PRO A 145 1.97 -12.06 -12.28
CA PRO A 145 1.75 -13.46 -12.64
C PRO A 145 1.14 -13.69 -14.03
N SER A 146 0.15 -12.89 -14.43
CA SER A 146 -0.58 -13.08 -15.68
C SER A 146 -0.05 -12.27 -16.87
N ARG A 147 0.99 -11.45 -16.68
CA ARG A 147 1.64 -10.65 -17.73
C ARG A 147 0.70 -9.68 -18.48
N TYR A 148 -0.42 -9.32 -17.86
CA TYR A 148 -1.34 -8.34 -18.44
C TYR A 148 -0.63 -7.00 -18.66
N GLY A 149 -0.81 -6.42 -19.85
CA GLY A 149 -0.16 -5.18 -20.24
C GLY A 149 1.37 -5.25 -20.34
N MET A 150 1.99 -6.42 -20.17
CA MET A 150 3.45 -6.55 -20.18
C MET A 150 4.01 -6.29 -21.58
N ASN A 151 4.79 -5.23 -21.67
CA ASN A 151 5.49 -4.82 -22.88
C ASN A 151 6.98 -4.61 -22.54
N PRO A 152 7.90 -5.34 -23.21
CA PRO A 152 9.35 -5.12 -23.11
C PRO A 152 9.79 -3.66 -23.22
N ASP A 153 9.17 -2.89 -24.11
CA ASP A 153 9.54 -1.49 -24.31
C ASP A 153 9.13 -0.61 -23.13
N ASP A 154 8.03 -0.96 -22.45
CA ASP A 154 7.58 -0.23 -21.27
C ASP A 154 8.42 -0.61 -20.03
N LEU A 155 8.91 -1.86 -19.95
CA LEU A 155 9.91 -2.25 -18.95
C LEU A 155 11.19 -1.41 -19.08
N ARG A 156 11.66 -1.16 -20.31
CA ARG A 156 12.84 -0.31 -20.56
C ARG A 156 12.62 1.17 -20.25
N LYS A 157 11.39 1.67 -20.44
CA LYS A 157 10.98 3.04 -20.10
C LYS A 157 10.71 3.25 -18.59
N ALA A 158 10.65 2.18 -17.82
CA ALA A 158 10.44 2.27 -16.37
C ALA A 158 11.72 2.75 -15.66
N ASP A 159 11.54 3.27 -14.45
CA ASP A 159 12.64 3.67 -13.58
C ASP A 159 13.00 2.56 -12.57
N ALA A 160 12.10 1.61 -12.36
CA ALA A 160 12.29 0.38 -11.59
C ALA A 160 11.26 -0.67 -12.04
N ILE A 161 11.48 -1.94 -11.73
CA ILE A 161 10.53 -3.03 -12.00
C ILE A 161 10.17 -3.71 -10.68
N GLU A 162 8.88 -3.87 -10.39
CA GLU A 162 8.38 -4.59 -9.22
C GLU A 162 7.76 -5.93 -9.62
N VAL A 163 8.42 -7.03 -9.27
CA VAL A 163 7.88 -8.38 -9.44
C VAL A 163 6.90 -8.66 -8.31
N VAL A 164 5.62 -8.85 -8.66
CA VAL A 164 4.53 -8.98 -7.69
C VAL A 164 4.26 -10.45 -7.38
N LEU A 165 4.65 -10.88 -6.20
CA LEU A 165 4.32 -12.21 -5.67
C LEU A 165 2.99 -12.22 -4.92
N GLY A 166 2.62 -11.07 -4.33
CA GLY A 166 1.35 -10.89 -3.65
C GLY A 166 1.12 -9.45 -3.20
N GLN A 167 -0.08 -9.20 -2.69
CA GLN A 167 -0.48 -7.92 -2.09
C GLN A 167 -1.23 -8.16 -0.78
N GLY A 168 -1.30 -7.13 0.07
CA GLY A 168 -1.86 -7.23 1.42
C GLY A 168 -3.34 -7.64 1.48
N ALA A 169 -4.15 -7.20 0.51
CA ALA A 169 -5.59 -7.49 0.47
C ALA A 169 -5.92 -8.96 0.14
N LYS A 170 -5.00 -9.68 -0.52
CA LYS A 170 -5.23 -11.05 -1.02
C LYS A 170 -3.96 -11.86 -1.20
N PRO A 171 -3.14 -12.06 -0.15
CA PRO A 171 -1.98 -12.93 -0.26
C PRO A 171 -2.40 -14.35 -0.68
N GLY A 172 -1.70 -14.94 -1.64
CA GLY A 172 -2.05 -16.25 -2.23
C GLY A 172 -3.22 -16.22 -3.24
N GLY A 173 -3.85 -15.07 -3.45
CA GLY A 173 -4.83 -14.83 -4.51
C GLY A 173 -4.20 -14.15 -5.73
N GLY A 174 -5.00 -13.93 -6.77
CA GLY A 174 -4.60 -13.17 -7.97
C GLY A 174 -5.35 -11.84 -8.10
N GLY A 175 -4.82 -10.93 -8.93
CA GLY A 175 -5.51 -9.73 -9.39
C GLY A 175 -6.91 -10.04 -9.95
N MET A 176 -7.90 -9.19 -9.66
CA MET A 176 -9.29 -9.37 -10.09
C MET A 176 -9.80 -8.05 -10.68
N LEU A 177 -10.48 -8.11 -11.81
CA LEU A 177 -11.16 -6.97 -12.42
C LEU A 177 -12.47 -7.48 -13.03
N LEU A 178 -13.60 -6.91 -12.62
CA LEU A 178 -14.91 -7.34 -13.12
C LEU A 178 -15.15 -6.85 -14.55
N GLY A 179 -15.91 -7.63 -15.31
CA GLY A 179 -16.18 -7.46 -16.73
C GLY A 179 -16.76 -6.09 -17.09
N GLN A 180 -17.58 -5.51 -16.22
CA GLN A 180 -18.11 -4.15 -16.37
C GLN A 180 -17.03 -3.05 -16.44
N LYS A 181 -15.81 -3.34 -15.96
CA LYS A 181 -14.64 -2.46 -16.04
C LYS A 181 -13.65 -2.89 -17.13
N ILE A 182 -14.01 -3.85 -17.98
CA ILE A 182 -13.19 -4.32 -19.09
C ILE A 182 -13.79 -3.74 -20.38
N THR A 183 -13.53 -2.45 -20.57
CA THR A 183 -13.82 -1.69 -21.80
C THR A 183 -12.86 -2.10 -22.91
N ASP A 184 -13.13 -1.68 -24.16
CA ASP A 184 -12.27 -1.97 -25.32
C ASP A 184 -10.79 -1.62 -25.08
N ARG A 185 -10.52 -0.49 -24.42
CA ARG A 185 -9.15 -0.07 -24.08
C ARG A 185 -8.50 -1.02 -23.08
N VAL A 186 -9.21 -1.38 -22.00
CA VAL A 186 -8.69 -2.30 -20.98
C VAL A 186 -8.49 -3.70 -21.56
N ALA A 187 -9.46 -4.18 -22.34
CA ALA A 187 -9.41 -5.43 -23.08
C ALA A 187 -8.19 -5.49 -24.02
N GLY A 188 -7.94 -4.44 -24.80
CA GLY A 188 -6.80 -4.33 -25.70
C GLY A 188 -5.46 -4.35 -24.97
N MET A 189 -5.34 -3.64 -23.84
CA MET A 189 -4.10 -3.65 -23.03
C MET A 189 -3.83 -5.01 -22.38
N ARG A 190 -4.86 -5.78 -22.05
CA ARG A 190 -4.74 -7.05 -21.32
C ARG A 190 -4.87 -8.29 -22.21
N THR A 191 -5.11 -8.11 -23.50
CA THR A 191 -5.39 -9.20 -24.45
C THR A 191 -6.55 -10.07 -23.94
N LEU A 192 -7.63 -9.42 -23.49
CA LEU A 192 -8.82 -10.07 -22.94
C LEU A 192 -10.07 -9.74 -23.78
N PRO A 193 -11.11 -10.60 -23.78
CA PRO A 193 -12.41 -10.23 -24.31
C PRO A 193 -13.08 -9.13 -23.46
N VAL A 194 -13.77 -8.22 -24.14
CA VAL A 194 -14.57 -7.15 -23.51
C VAL A 194 -15.68 -7.76 -22.65
N GLY A 195 -15.92 -7.18 -21.47
CA GLY A 195 -17.02 -7.59 -20.61
C GLY A 195 -16.81 -8.89 -19.82
N VAL A 196 -15.66 -9.56 -19.95
CA VAL A 196 -15.39 -10.84 -19.28
C VAL A 196 -14.54 -10.63 -18.04
N ASP A 197 -15.03 -11.05 -16.87
CA ASP A 197 -14.29 -10.99 -15.60
C ASP A 197 -12.87 -11.53 -15.72
N GLN A 198 -11.90 -10.71 -15.33
CA GLN A 198 -10.51 -11.12 -15.24
C GLN A 198 -10.21 -11.71 -13.86
N ARG A 199 -9.62 -12.90 -13.86
CA ARG A 199 -8.97 -13.51 -12.70
C ARG A 199 -7.54 -13.85 -13.06
N SER A 200 -6.61 -13.15 -12.43
CA SER A 200 -5.18 -13.38 -12.64
C SER A 200 -4.74 -14.66 -11.94
N ALA A 201 -3.74 -15.34 -12.49
CA ALA A 201 -3.08 -16.46 -11.83
C ALA A 201 -2.53 -16.03 -10.46
N CYS A 202 -2.63 -16.91 -9.46
CA CYS A 202 -2.09 -16.67 -8.11
C CYS A 202 -0.57 -16.86 -8.00
N ARG A 203 0.04 -17.48 -9.02
CA ARG A 203 1.48 -17.70 -9.12
C ARG A 203 1.94 -17.40 -10.54
N HIS A 204 3.18 -16.93 -10.67
CA HIS A 204 3.80 -16.83 -11.97
C HIS A 204 3.92 -18.24 -12.58
N PRO A 205 3.54 -18.42 -13.85
CA PRO A 205 3.51 -19.75 -14.48
C PRO A 205 4.91 -20.28 -14.84
N ASP A 206 5.90 -19.39 -14.91
CA ASP A 206 7.25 -19.62 -15.44
C ASP A 206 8.32 -19.78 -14.34
N TRP A 207 7.93 -19.86 -13.07
CA TRP A 207 8.82 -20.25 -11.97
C TRP A 207 8.05 -20.96 -10.85
N THR A 208 8.73 -21.85 -10.12
CA THR A 208 8.11 -22.67 -9.07
C THR A 208 8.69 -22.44 -7.68
N GLY A 209 9.89 -21.87 -7.61
CA GLY A 209 10.56 -21.55 -6.37
C GLY A 209 11.51 -20.35 -6.50
N PRO A 210 12.22 -20.01 -5.41
CA PRO A 210 13.12 -18.86 -5.36
C PRO A 210 14.30 -18.97 -6.34
N ASP A 211 14.79 -20.17 -6.64
CA ASP A 211 15.89 -20.37 -7.60
C ASP A 211 15.47 -20.05 -9.05
N ASP A 212 14.25 -20.45 -9.42
CA ASP A 212 13.67 -20.08 -10.72
C ASP A 212 13.37 -18.57 -10.78
N LEU A 213 13.00 -17.95 -9.64
CA LEU A 213 12.82 -16.50 -9.54
C LEU A 213 14.14 -15.76 -9.77
N THR A 214 15.28 -16.30 -9.32
CA THR A 214 16.61 -15.75 -9.63
C THR A 214 16.84 -15.65 -11.13
N ILE A 215 16.49 -16.70 -11.89
CA ILE A 215 16.60 -16.70 -13.35
C ILE A 215 15.71 -15.62 -13.94
N LYS A 216 14.46 -15.51 -13.47
CA LYS A 216 13.51 -14.49 -13.95
C LYS A 216 13.98 -13.07 -13.66
N ILE A 217 14.53 -12.81 -12.48
CA ILE A 217 15.12 -11.52 -12.13
C ILE A 217 16.33 -11.23 -13.03
N GLY A 218 17.16 -12.24 -13.31
CA GLY A 218 18.24 -12.14 -14.31
C GLY A 218 17.73 -11.70 -15.68
N GLU A 219 16.69 -12.32 -16.21
CA GLU A 219 16.07 -11.92 -17.49
C GLU A 219 15.59 -10.46 -17.49
N LEU A 220 14.99 -10.00 -16.38
CA LEU A 220 14.53 -8.62 -16.23
C LEU A 220 15.69 -7.61 -16.13
N ARG A 221 16.85 -8.05 -15.66
CA ARG A 221 18.07 -7.23 -15.69
C ARG A 221 18.63 -7.17 -17.10
N GLU A 222 18.73 -8.30 -17.80
CA GLU A 222 19.19 -8.34 -19.19
C GLU A 222 18.32 -7.50 -20.12
N ILE A 223 16.98 -7.57 -20.00
CA ILE A 223 16.08 -6.79 -20.87
C ILE A 223 16.21 -5.27 -20.67
N THR A 224 16.71 -4.85 -19.50
CA THR A 224 16.91 -3.46 -19.12
C THR A 224 18.38 -3.05 -19.06
N ASP A 225 19.29 -3.84 -19.62
CA ASP A 225 20.74 -3.58 -19.61
C ASP A 225 21.31 -3.31 -18.20
N TRP A 226 20.76 -4.00 -17.19
CA TRP A 226 21.08 -3.84 -15.77
C TRP A 226 20.87 -2.41 -15.23
N GLU A 227 20.11 -1.59 -15.94
CA GLU A 227 19.90 -0.19 -15.57
C GLU A 227 18.96 -0.03 -14.39
N LYS A 228 17.92 -0.85 -14.30
CA LYS A 228 16.78 -0.63 -13.39
C LYS A 228 16.87 -1.52 -12.16
N PRO A 229 16.51 -1.02 -10.97
CA PRO A 229 16.38 -1.85 -9.80
C PRO A 229 15.15 -2.75 -9.89
N ILE A 230 15.29 -3.95 -9.34
CA ILE A 230 14.25 -4.97 -9.30
C ILE A 230 13.73 -5.11 -7.87
N TYR A 231 12.44 -4.83 -7.70
CA TYR A 231 11.73 -4.96 -6.44
C TYR A 231 11.01 -6.31 -6.43
N VAL A 232 10.89 -6.91 -5.25
CA VAL A 232 10.04 -8.08 -5.04
C VAL A 232 8.97 -7.74 -4.02
N LYS A 233 7.71 -7.73 -4.44
CA LYS A 233 6.57 -7.40 -3.58
C LYS A 233 5.87 -8.65 -3.07
N VAL A 234 5.71 -8.73 -1.76
CA VAL A 234 5.05 -9.82 -1.05
C VAL A 234 3.93 -9.30 -0.16
N GLY A 235 2.83 -10.05 -0.07
CA GLY A 235 1.82 -9.84 0.97
C GLY A 235 2.34 -10.36 2.31
N ALA A 236 2.20 -9.57 3.37
CA ALA A 236 2.72 -9.93 4.69
C ALA A 236 1.98 -11.16 5.24
N THR A 237 2.63 -12.31 5.17
CA THR A 237 2.11 -13.59 5.70
C THR A 237 3.20 -14.28 6.50
N ARG A 238 4.20 -14.86 5.81
CA ARG A 238 5.39 -15.47 6.39
C ARG A 238 6.59 -14.55 6.18
N THR A 239 6.40 -13.27 6.53
CA THR A 239 7.27 -12.16 6.15
C THR A 239 8.76 -12.43 6.38
N TYR A 240 9.14 -13.00 7.53
CA TYR A 240 10.54 -13.36 7.80
C TYR A 240 11.14 -14.29 6.73
N TYR A 241 10.41 -15.33 6.31
CA TYR A 241 10.88 -16.27 5.30
C TYR A 241 10.78 -15.68 3.89
N ASP A 242 9.67 -15.02 3.58
CA ASP A 242 9.42 -14.45 2.25
C ASP A 242 10.48 -13.38 1.90
N VAL A 243 10.90 -12.57 2.86
CA VAL A 243 11.97 -11.58 2.70
C VAL A 243 13.32 -12.27 2.44
N LYS A 244 13.65 -13.34 3.17
CA LYS A 244 14.89 -14.09 2.91
C LYS A 244 14.93 -14.67 1.50
N LEU A 245 13.80 -15.23 1.05
CA LEU A 245 13.66 -15.78 -0.29
C LEU A 245 13.74 -14.71 -1.38
N ALA A 246 13.14 -13.54 -1.16
CA ALA A 246 13.26 -12.40 -2.07
C ALA A 246 14.71 -11.91 -2.22
N VAL A 247 15.44 -11.81 -1.09
CA VAL A 247 16.87 -11.43 -1.10
C VAL A 247 17.72 -12.46 -1.84
N HIS A 248 17.47 -13.77 -1.60
CA HIS A 248 18.13 -14.88 -2.30
C HIS A 248 17.89 -14.81 -3.81
N ALA A 249 16.66 -14.49 -4.22
CA ALA A 249 16.32 -14.36 -5.64
C ALA A 249 16.97 -13.14 -6.34
N GLY A 250 17.63 -12.25 -5.59
CA GLY A 250 18.34 -11.10 -6.16
C GLY A 250 17.53 -9.80 -6.17
N ALA A 251 16.56 -9.65 -5.26
CA ALA A 251 15.86 -8.38 -5.05
C ALA A 251 16.85 -7.27 -4.66
N ASP A 252 16.67 -6.08 -5.25
CA ASP A 252 17.31 -4.84 -4.82
C ASP A 252 16.49 -4.14 -3.74
N VAL A 253 15.17 -4.33 -3.78
CA VAL A 253 14.19 -3.80 -2.81
C VAL A 253 13.17 -4.89 -2.51
N VAL A 254 12.79 -5.03 -1.25
CA VAL A 254 11.67 -5.90 -0.86
C VAL A 254 10.51 -5.02 -0.42
N VAL A 255 9.34 -5.26 -1.00
CA VAL A 255 8.11 -4.53 -0.66
C VAL A 255 7.20 -5.45 0.15
N VAL A 256 6.92 -5.09 1.40
CA VAL A 256 6.05 -5.86 2.31
C VAL A 256 4.73 -5.14 2.46
N ASP A 257 3.64 -5.78 2.05
CA ASP A 257 2.28 -5.20 2.06
C ASP A 257 1.43 -5.87 3.14
N GLY A 258 1.17 -5.15 4.24
CA GLY A 258 0.37 -5.62 5.37
C GLY A 258 -1.09 -5.83 5.01
N MET A 259 -1.84 -6.57 5.84
CA MET A 259 -3.25 -6.91 5.55
C MET A 259 -4.18 -5.70 5.38
N GLN A 260 -3.78 -4.51 5.86
CA GLN A 260 -4.48 -3.25 5.60
C GLN A 260 -4.31 -2.71 4.17
N GLY A 261 -3.51 -3.37 3.33
CA GLY A 261 -3.35 -3.06 1.92
C GLY A 261 -4.68 -3.09 1.18
N GLY A 262 -4.92 -2.10 0.32
CA GLY A 262 -6.18 -1.97 -0.42
C GLY A 262 -6.25 -2.85 -1.66
N THR A 263 -7.47 -3.04 -2.16
CA THR A 263 -7.76 -3.57 -3.49
C THR A 263 -8.98 -2.85 -4.07
N ALA A 264 -9.15 -2.91 -5.38
CA ALA A 264 -10.41 -2.53 -6.02
C ALA A 264 -11.43 -3.68 -6.05
N ALA A 265 -10.94 -4.92 -6.06
CA ALA A 265 -11.79 -6.11 -6.09
C ALA A 265 -11.02 -7.32 -5.56
N THR A 266 -11.60 -7.99 -4.57
CA THR A 266 -11.31 -9.38 -4.21
C THR A 266 -12.39 -9.91 -3.28
N GLN A 267 -12.37 -11.22 -3.02
CA GLN A 267 -13.28 -11.81 -2.05
C GLN A 267 -13.02 -11.24 -0.65
N GLU A 268 -14.08 -10.82 0.04
CA GLU A 268 -13.99 -10.25 1.39
C GLU A 268 -13.25 -11.16 2.38
N VAL A 269 -13.39 -12.47 2.23
CA VAL A 269 -12.72 -13.46 3.08
C VAL A 269 -11.19 -13.34 3.03
N PHE A 270 -10.61 -12.94 1.88
CA PHE A 270 -9.17 -12.70 1.80
C PHE A 270 -8.79 -11.44 2.58
N ILE A 271 -9.56 -10.36 2.40
CA ILE A 271 -9.30 -9.05 2.99
C ILE A 271 -9.29 -9.12 4.52
N GLU A 272 -10.25 -9.84 5.12
CA GLU A 272 -10.46 -9.84 6.57
C GLU A 272 -9.72 -10.96 7.32
N HIS A 273 -9.21 -11.98 6.61
CA HIS A 273 -8.69 -13.20 7.25
C HIS A 273 -7.33 -13.69 6.76
N VAL A 274 -6.71 -13.06 5.76
CA VAL A 274 -5.42 -13.53 5.21
C VAL A 274 -4.35 -12.46 5.34
N GLY A 275 -3.22 -12.84 5.94
CA GLY A 275 -2.08 -11.96 6.19
C GLY A 275 -1.99 -11.46 7.62
N ILE A 276 -0.98 -10.65 7.89
CA ILE A 276 -0.72 -10.03 9.19
C ILE A 276 -0.67 -8.49 9.09
N PRO A 277 -0.91 -7.77 10.20
CA PRO A 277 -0.84 -6.31 10.20
C PRO A 277 0.55 -5.78 9.83
N THR A 278 0.60 -4.63 9.16
CA THR A 278 1.84 -3.93 8.79
C THR A 278 2.77 -3.75 9.99
N LEU A 279 2.21 -3.42 11.16
CA LEU A 279 2.93 -3.23 12.42
C LEU A 279 3.76 -4.46 12.82
N ALA A 280 3.21 -5.67 12.63
CA ALA A 280 3.88 -6.93 12.95
C ALA A 280 4.85 -7.39 11.84
N ALA A 281 4.61 -6.96 10.60
CA ALA A 281 5.40 -7.36 9.45
C ALA A 281 6.77 -6.67 9.41
N ILE A 282 6.86 -5.39 9.78
CA ILE A 282 8.12 -4.62 9.71
C ILE A 282 9.24 -5.28 10.52
N PRO A 283 9.07 -5.62 11.81
CA PRO A 283 10.18 -6.19 12.58
C PRO A 283 10.62 -7.57 12.08
N GLN A 284 9.71 -8.36 11.50
CA GLN A 284 10.06 -9.65 10.88
C GLN A 284 10.91 -9.47 9.62
N ALA A 285 10.57 -8.49 8.77
CA ALA A 285 11.35 -8.16 7.58
C ALA A 285 12.74 -7.62 7.94
N VAL A 286 12.79 -6.68 8.90
CA VAL A 286 14.05 -6.10 9.38
C VAL A 286 14.95 -7.17 10.01
N GLN A 287 14.38 -8.08 10.82
CA GLN A 287 15.12 -9.21 11.37
C GLN A 287 15.72 -10.08 10.25
N ALA A 288 14.93 -10.44 9.23
CA ALA A 288 15.40 -11.24 8.11
C ALA A 288 16.57 -10.57 7.36
N LEU A 289 16.46 -9.27 7.07
CA LEU A 289 17.52 -8.50 6.40
C LEU A 289 18.79 -8.39 7.25
N ARG A 290 18.65 -8.17 8.57
CA ARG A 290 19.79 -8.09 9.50
C ARG A 290 20.53 -9.41 9.63
N GLU A 291 19.80 -10.52 9.76
CA GLU A 291 20.42 -11.87 9.84
C GLU A 291 21.14 -12.28 8.55
N LEU A 292 20.70 -11.77 7.40
CA LEU A 292 21.40 -11.94 6.13
C LEU A 292 22.56 -10.96 5.91
N GLY A 293 22.73 -9.98 6.81
CA GLY A 293 23.78 -8.96 6.71
C GLY A 293 23.55 -7.90 5.63
N VAL A 294 22.33 -7.78 5.09
CA VAL A 294 22.00 -6.88 3.95
C VAL A 294 21.00 -5.78 4.34
N HIS A 295 20.74 -5.55 5.62
CA HIS A 295 19.86 -4.48 6.07
C HIS A 295 20.40 -3.12 5.60
N ARG A 296 19.55 -2.32 4.94
CA ARG A 296 19.87 -1.05 4.25
C ARG A 296 20.71 -1.18 2.97
N GLU A 297 21.22 -2.37 2.63
CA GLU A 297 21.77 -2.67 1.30
C GLU A 297 20.66 -3.14 0.33
N VAL A 298 19.80 -4.04 0.81
CA VAL A 298 18.49 -4.31 0.21
C VAL A 298 17.46 -3.47 0.96
N GLN A 299 16.87 -2.48 0.29
CA GLN A 299 15.92 -1.58 0.93
C GLN A 299 14.57 -2.24 1.19
N LEU A 300 13.93 -1.86 2.28
CA LEU A 300 12.60 -2.30 2.69
C LEU A 300 11.57 -1.20 2.45
N VAL A 301 10.61 -1.46 1.57
CA VAL A 301 9.41 -0.62 1.42
C VAL A 301 8.25 -1.32 2.11
N VAL A 302 7.49 -0.58 2.92
CA VAL A 302 6.29 -1.15 3.56
C VAL A 302 5.01 -0.45 3.15
N SER A 303 3.93 -1.21 3.03
CA SER A 303 2.63 -0.70 2.63
C SER A 303 1.50 -1.38 3.41
N GLY A 304 0.30 -0.82 3.29
CA GLY A 304 -0.88 -1.24 4.04
C GLY A 304 -1.13 -0.36 5.26
N GLY A 305 -2.21 0.43 5.22
CA GLY A 305 -2.68 1.22 6.37
C GLY A 305 -1.90 2.50 6.71
N ILE A 306 -0.98 2.97 5.87
CA ILE A 306 -0.23 4.22 6.12
C ILE A 306 -1.09 5.44 5.75
N ARG A 307 -1.33 6.35 6.71
CA ARG A 307 -2.30 7.47 6.58
C ARG A 307 -1.77 8.85 6.99
N THR A 308 -0.76 8.91 7.85
CA THR A 308 -0.28 10.19 8.42
C THR A 308 1.25 10.26 8.41
N GLY A 309 1.84 11.45 8.59
CA GLY A 309 3.29 11.55 8.71
C GLY A 309 3.82 10.88 9.97
N ALA A 310 2.98 10.71 11.00
CA ALA A 310 3.31 9.89 12.16
C ALA A 310 3.43 8.40 11.79
N ASP A 311 2.53 7.87 10.96
CA ASP A 311 2.64 6.50 10.44
C ASP A 311 3.93 6.32 9.63
N VAL A 312 4.26 7.29 8.77
CA VAL A 312 5.51 7.30 7.98
C VAL A 312 6.72 7.24 8.90
N ALA A 313 6.81 8.16 9.87
CA ALA A 313 7.94 8.23 10.80
C ALA A 313 8.08 6.95 11.63
N LYS A 314 6.97 6.40 12.12
CA LYS A 314 6.96 5.15 12.90
C LYS A 314 7.41 3.95 12.06
N ALA A 315 6.95 3.84 10.81
CA ALA A 315 7.39 2.78 9.92
C ALA A 315 8.90 2.86 9.63
N ILE A 316 9.43 4.07 9.42
CA ILE A 316 10.86 4.31 9.22
C ILE A 316 11.66 3.97 10.48
N ALA A 317 11.20 4.43 11.65
CA ALA A 317 11.81 4.14 12.94
C ALA A 317 11.90 2.63 13.22
N LEU A 318 10.85 1.87 12.86
CA LEU A 318 10.85 0.40 12.96
C LEU A 318 11.79 -0.29 11.97
N GLY A 319 12.34 0.43 11.00
CA GLY A 319 13.40 -0.05 10.11
C GLY A 319 13.04 -0.12 8.63
N ALA A 320 11.91 0.46 8.19
CA ALA A 320 11.64 0.64 6.76
C ALA A 320 12.54 1.74 6.16
N ASP A 321 12.83 1.64 4.86
CA ASP A 321 13.52 2.66 4.08
C ASP A 321 12.53 3.62 3.43
N ALA A 322 11.37 3.12 2.99
CA ALA A 322 10.28 3.94 2.50
C ALA A 322 8.92 3.28 2.79
N VAL A 323 7.85 4.03 2.58
CA VAL A 323 6.49 3.52 2.64
C VAL A 323 5.79 3.70 1.29
N ALA A 324 4.78 2.87 1.00
CA ALA A 324 3.89 3.06 -0.14
C ALA A 324 2.44 3.28 0.31
N ILE A 325 1.79 4.30 -0.27
CA ILE A 325 0.40 4.65 0.01
C ILE A 325 -0.50 4.38 -1.21
N GLY A 326 -1.64 3.72 -0.98
CA GLY A 326 -2.65 3.44 -2.00
C GLY A 326 -3.96 4.14 -1.67
N THR A 327 -4.75 3.56 -0.77
CA THR A 327 -6.05 4.10 -0.34
C THR A 327 -5.97 5.56 0.10
N ALA A 328 -4.97 5.93 0.90
CA ALA A 328 -4.82 7.31 1.36
C ALA A 328 -4.52 8.29 0.21
N ALA A 329 -3.81 7.85 -0.83
CA ALA A 329 -3.61 8.65 -2.03
C ALA A 329 -4.92 8.83 -2.80
N LEU A 330 -5.76 7.79 -2.93
CA LEU A 330 -7.07 7.88 -3.58
C LEU A 330 -8.03 8.81 -2.81
N ILE A 331 -8.03 8.76 -1.48
CA ILE A 331 -8.79 9.68 -0.64
C ILE A 331 -8.32 11.12 -0.85
N ALA A 332 -7.00 11.35 -0.98
CA ALA A 332 -6.46 12.67 -1.29
C ALA A 332 -6.91 13.21 -2.66
N LEU A 333 -7.11 12.34 -3.66
CA LEU A 333 -7.72 12.73 -4.94
C LEU A 333 -9.19 13.14 -4.79
N GLY A 334 -9.90 12.51 -3.86
CA GLY A 334 -11.30 12.80 -3.53
C GLY A 334 -12.19 11.57 -3.41
N ASP A 335 -11.63 10.36 -3.33
CA ASP A 335 -12.40 9.15 -3.06
C ASP A 335 -13.16 9.30 -1.74
N ASN A 336 -14.40 8.81 -1.71
CA ASN A 336 -15.27 8.87 -0.54
C ASN A 336 -15.54 10.29 0.02
N HIS A 337 -15.29 11.34 -0.77
CA HIS A 337 -15.43 12.72 -0.30
C HIS A 337 -16.91 13.11 -0.06
N PRO A 338 -17.25 13.88 1.00
CA PRO A 338 -18.62 14.29 1.33
C PRO A 338 -19.39 15.01 0.21
N ARG A 339 -18.68 15.63 -0.74
CA ARG A 339 -19.27 16.29 -1.93
C ARG A 339 -20.06 15.33 -2.83
N HIS A 340 -19.75 14.03 -2.80
CA HIS A 340 -20.41 12.99 -3.60
C HIS A 340 -21.44 12.19 -2.79
N ASP A 341 -21.72 12.56 -1.53
CA ASP A 341 -22.54 11.79 -0.60
C ASP A 341 -23.97 11.52 -1.11
N ALA A 342 -24.59 12.50 -1.79
CA ALA A 342 -25.88 12.29 -2.43
C ALA A 342 -25.84 11.20 -3.52
N GLU A 343 -24.72 11.06 -4.23
CA GLU A 343 -24.53 10.05 -5.26
C GLU A 343 -24.24 8.68 -4.66
N TYR A 344 -23.40 8.62 -3.63
CA TYR A 344 -23.16 7.39 -2.86
C TYR A 344 -24.46 6.84 -2.27
N ARG A 345 -25.34 7.70 -1.73
CA ARG A 345 -26.67 7.27 -1.24
C ARG A 345 -27.54 6.66 -2.33
N ARG A 346 -27.48 7.16 -3.57
CA ARG A 346 -28.20 6.54 -4.71
C ARG A 346 -27.68 5.14 -5.04
N LEU A 347 -26.42 4.85 -4.69
CA LEU A 347 -25.81 3.53 -4.84
C LEU A 347 -26.02 2.62 -3.60
N GLY A 348 -26.75 3.09 -2.58
CA GLY A 348 -26.94 2.33 -1.34
C GLY A 348 -25.79 2.44 -0.34
N SER A 349 -24.89 3.41 -0.52
CA SER A 349 -23.73 3.67 0.35
C SER A 349 -23.77 5.09 0.94
N ALA A 350 -22.66 5.56 1.50
CA ALA A 350 -22.48 6.92 2.00
C ALA A 350 -21.02 7.36 1.83
N ALA A 351 -20.76 8.67 1.84
CA ALA A 351 -19.38 9.17 1.85
C ALA A 351 -18.61 8.61 3.07
N GLY A 352 -17.43 8.05 2.82
CA GLY A 352 -16.62 7.37 3.83
C GLY A 352 -16.88 5.86 3.97
N TYR A 353 -17.90 5.33 3.28
CA TYR A 353 -18.31 3.92 3.38
C TYR A 353 -18.25 3.17 2.04
N PHE A 354 -18.11 3.87 0.91
CA PHE A 354 -18.14 3.25 -0.41
C PHE A 354 -16.90 2.39 -0.66
N ASP A 355 -17.14 1.10 -0.83
CA ASP A 355 -16.13 0.08 -1.13
C ASP A 355 -16.48 -0.80 -2.32
N ASP A 356 -17.61 -0.55 -3.00
CA ASP A 356 -18.03 -1.27 -4.21
C ASP A 356 -17.26 -0.83 -5.48
N PHE A 357 -15.94 -0.69 -5.38
CA PHE A 357 -15.08 -0.25 -6.49
C PHE A 357 -15.09 -1.22 -7.68
N GLN A 358 -15.40 -2.49 -7.42
CA GLN A 358 -15.57 -3.53 -8.43
C GLN A 358 -16.72 -3.22 -9.40
N ASP A 359 -17.72 -2.45 -8.95
CA ASP A 359 -18.89 -2.06 -9.75
C ASP A 359 -18.56 -1.09 -10.87
N GLY A 360 -17.44 -0.36 -10.75
CA GLY A 360 -17.07 0.65 -11.73
C GLY A 360 -17.96 1.90 -11.69
N ARG A 361 -18.80 2.05 -10.66
CA ARG A 361 -19.79 3.14 -10.53
C ARG A 361 -19.34 4.24 -9.57
N ASP A 362 -18.04 4.34 -9.29
CA ASP A 362 -17.49 5.33 -8.36
C ASP A 362 -17.84 6.77 -8.78
N PRO A 363 -18.69 7.49 -8.02
CA PRO A 363 -19.08 8.88 -8.30
C PRO A 363 -17.91 9.86 -8.30
N ALA A 364 -16.79 9.54 -7.64
CA ALA A 364 -15.61 10.40 -7.59
C ALA A 364 -14.79 10.36 -8.90
N GLY A 365 -15.12 9.45 -9.83
CA GLY A 365 -14.42 9.31 -11.11
C GLY A 365 -13.04 8.65 -11.00
N ILE A 366 -12.72 8.05 -9.85
CA ILE A 366 -11.42 7.45 -9.58
C ILE A 366 -11.44 5.97 -9.97
N SER A 367 -12.36 5.19 -9.41
CA SER A 367 -12.43 3.73 -9.57
C SER A 367 -13.46 3.29 -10.61
N THR A 368 -13.37 3.85 -11.82
CA THR A 368 -14.34 3.63 -12.91
C THR A 368 -13.67 3.55 -14.28
N GLN A 369 -14.35 2.93 -15.25
CA GLN A 369 -14.02 2.99 -16.67
C GLN A 369 -15.16 3.64 -17.50
N ASP A 370 -16.21 4.12 -16.84
CA ASP A 370 -17.26 4.92 -17.47
C ASP A 370 -16.73 6.32 -17.77
N GLU A 371 -16.89 6.79 -19.00
CA GLU A 371 -16.29 8.05 -19.45
C GLU A 371 -16.91 9.27 -18.75
N GLU A 372 -18.22 9.26 -18.50
CA GLU A 372 -18.92 10.36 -17.83
C GLU A 372 -18.53 10.46 -16.35
N LEU A 373 -18.38 9.32 -15.67
CA LEU A 373 -17.88 9.27 -14.30
C LEU A 373 -16.41 9.68 -14.24
N ALA A 374 -15.55 9.14 -15.13
CA ALA A 374 -14.12 9.44 -15.15
C ALA A 374 -13.86 10.93 -15.37
N ALA A 375 -14.64 11.60 -16.22
CA ALA A 375 -14.54 13.03 -16.50
C ALA A 375 -14.78 13.93 -15.27
N ARG A 376 -15.36 13.40 -14.19
CA ARG A 376 -15.58 14.15 -12.93
C ARG A 376 -14.30 14.40 -12.16
N LEU A 377 -13.28 13.57 -12.39
CA LEU A 377 -11.96 13.76 -11.79
C LEU A 377 -11.10 14.62 -12.73
N ASP A 378 -10.86 15.87 -12.32
CA ASP A 378 -9.83 16.70 -12.94
C ASP A 378 -8.44 16.20 -12.50
N PRO A 379 -7.60 15.69 -13.42
CA PRO A 379 -6.29 15.15 -13.07
C PRO A 379 -5.31 16.20 -12.57
N VAL A 380 -5.45 17.47 -12.98
CA VAL A 380 -4.56 18.56 -12.55
C VAL A 380 -4.84 18.93 -11.10
N GLU A 381 -6.10 19.15 -10.77
CA GLU A 381 -6.52 19.44 -9.39
C GLU A 381 -6.30 18.24 -8.47
N GLY A 382 -6.59 17.02 -8.93
CA GLY A 382 -6.29 15.78 -8.21
C GLY A 382 -4.80 15.65 -7.89
N GLY A 383 -3.93 15.88 -8.88
CA GLY A 383 -2.48 15.86 -8.70
C GLY A 383 -2.00 16.92 -7.69
N ARG A 384 -2.57 18.13 -7.73
CA ARG A 384 -2.25 19.18 -6.75
C ARG A 384 -2.63 18.78 -5.32
N ARG A 385 -3.80 18.15 -5.14
CA ARG A 385 -4.24 17.65 -3.82
C ARG A 385 -3.34 16.55 -3.30
N LEU A 386 -2.96 15.59 -4.15
CA LEU A 386 -2.01 14.56 -3.79
C LEU A 386 -0.64 15.14 -3.39
N ALA A 387 -0.13 16.11 -4.16
CA ALA A 387 1.11 16.79 -3.83
C ALA A 387 1.05 17.57 -2.50
N ASN A 388 -0.11 18.16 -2.15
CA ASN A 388 -0.30 18.76 -0.83
C ASN A 388 -0.24 17.69 0.27
N TYR A 389 -0.94 16.58 0.08
CA TYR A 389 -0.99 15.50 1.05
C TYR A 389 0.39 14.87 1.28
N LEU A 390 1.13 14.53 0.22
CA LEU A 390 2.51 14.03 0.31
C LEU A 390 3.44 15.00 1.07
N ARG A 391 3.34 16.31 0.79
CA ARG A 391 4.10 17.32 1.54
C ARG A 391 3.75 17.35 3.02
N VAL A 392 2.48 17.22 3.39
CA VAL A 392 2.04 17.15 4.79
C VAL A 392 2.63 15.93 5.47
N LEU A 393 2.53 14.73 4.86
CA LEU A 393 3.12 13.51 5.39
C LEU A 393 4.62 13.68 5.68
N THR A 394 5.36 14.26 4.73
CA THR A 394 6.80 14.49 4.87
C THR A 394 7.11 15.51 5.97
N MET A 395 6.40 16.65 6.02
CA MET A 395 6.64 17.68 7.04
C MET A 395 6.33 17.19 8.46
N GLU A 396 5.26 16.43 8.63
CA GLU A 396 4.89 15.80 9.90
C GLU A 396 5.97 14.80 10.34
N ALA A 397 6.43 13.93 9.43
CA ALA A 397 7.49 12.98 9.72
C ALA A 397 8.80 13.68 10.12
N GLN A 398 9.19 14.74 9.40
CA GLN A 398 10.37 15.55 9.74
C GLN A 398 10.23 16.23 11.10
N THR A 399 9.01 16.69 11.44
CA THR A 399 8.74 17.32 12.73
C THR A 399 9.01 16.34 13.87
N LEU A 400 8.57 15.09 13.73
CA LEU A 400 8.82 14.03 14.71
C LEU A 400 10.31 13.64 14.77
N ALA A 401 10.99 13.52 13.63
CA ALA A 401 12.43 13.26 13.60
C ALA A 401 13.23 14.35 14.34
N ARG A 402 12.95 15.63 14.07
CA ARG A 402 13.57 16.75 14.79
C ARG A 402 13.26 16.74 16.28
N ALA A 403 12.03 16.40 16.66
CA ALA A 403 11.65 16.25 18.06
C ALA A 403 12.45 15.15 18.77
N CYS A 404 12.87 14.10 18.05
CA CYS A 404 13.77 13.06 18.56
C CYS A 404 15.27 13.41 18.42
N GLY A 405 15.62 14.62 17.98
CA GLY A 405 17.01 15.05 17.78
C GLY A 405 17.66 14.49 16.51
N LYS A 406 16.86 14.05 15.53
CA LYS A 406 17.32 13.37 14.32
C LYS A 406 17.33 14.32 13.11
N ALA A 407 18.49 14.44 12.45
CA ALA A 407 18.69 15.30 11.29
C ALA A 407 18.35 14.65 9.93
N HIS A 408 17.86 13.41 9.94
CA HIS A 408 17.40 12.69 8.75
C HIS A 408 16.31 11.70 9.18
N LEU A 409 15.30 11.44 8.35
CA LEU A 409 14.23 10.49 8.69
C LEU A 409 14.77 9.08 9.00
N HIS A 410 15.70 8.56 8.20
CA HIS A 410 16.38 7.28 8.48
C HIS A 410 17.26 7.23 9.73
N HIS A 411 17.48 8.36 10.42
CA HIS A 411 18.12 8.33 11.74
C HIS A 411 17.14 8.01 12.88
N LEU A 412 15.83 7.95 12.60
CA LEU A 412 14.84 7.42 13.54
C LEU A 412 15.09 5.93 13.79
N GLU A 413 14.97 5.52 15.04
CA GLU A 413 15.28 4.16 15.50
C GLU A 413 14.14 3.59 16.34
N PRO A 414 14.07 2.25 16.53
CA PRO A 414 13.05 1.64 17.37
C PRO A 414 13.11 2.12 18.83
N GLU A 415 14.28 2.57 19.30
CA GLU A 415 14.47 3.14 20.64
C GLU A 415 13.78 4.50 20.82
N ASP A 416 13.44 5.18 19.73
CA ASP A 416 12.66 6.41 19.78
C ASP A 416 11.16 6.12 20.02
N LEU A 417 10.76 4.84 20.10
CA LEU A 417 9.36 4.43 20.19
C LEU A 417 9.03 3.66 21.47
N VAL A 418 7.79 3.83 21.92
CA VAL A 418 7.14 2.96 22.91
C VAL A 418 5.73 2.62 22.46
N ALA A 419 5.20 1.50 22.96
CA ALA A 419 3.86 1.01 22.67
C ALA A 419 2.88 1.30 23.82
N LEU A 420 1.64 1.66 23.50
CA LEU A 420 0.56 1.92 24.44
C LEU A 420 -0.16 0.64 24.90
N THR A 421 -0.05 -0.44 24.12
CA THR A 421 -0.73 -1.71 24.38
C THR A 421 0.26 -2.88 24.36
N VAL A 422 -0.08 -3.97 25.04
CA VAL A 422 0.76 -5.19 25.08
C VAL A 422 0.85 -5.81 23.68
N GLU A 423 -0.23 -5.77 22.92
CA GLU A 423 -0.33 -6.27 21.56
C GLU A 423 0.59 -5.50 20.61
N SER A 424 0.56 -4.16 20.66
CA SER A 424 1.43 -3.33 19.83
C SER A 424 2.90 -3.47 20.23
N ALA A 425 3.20 -3.56 21.53
CA ALA A 425 4.55 -3.82 22.03
C ALA A 425 5.11 -5.15 21.49
N ALA A 426 4.30 -6.22 21.56
CA ALA A 426 4.68 -7.54 21.05
C ALA A 426 4.87 -7.54 19.53
N MET A 427 3.97 -6.90 18.78
CA MET A 427 4.00 -6.88 17.31
C MET A 427 5.14 -6.02 16.77
N ALA A 428 5.28 -4.78 17.26
CA ALA A 428 6.30 -3.84 16.82
C ALA A 428 7.68 -4.16 17.42
N ARG A 429 7.74 -5.01 18.45
CA ARG A 429 8.95 -5.34 19.21
C ARG A 429 9.61 -4.10 19.82
N VAL A 430 8.78 -3.22 20.39
CA VAL A 430 9.21 -2.03 21.14
C VAL A 430 8.67 -2.11 22.56
N PRO A 431 9.30 -1.43 23.55
CA PRO A 431 8.87 -1.53 24.94
C PRO A 431 7.45 -1.02 25.17
N LEU A 432 6.73 -1.63 26.11
CA LEU A 432 5.49 -1.07 26.64
C LEU A 432 5.81 0.24 27.37
N ALA A 433 5.04 1.30 27.09
CA ALA A 433 5.28 2.64 27.59
C ALA A 433 5.47 2.68 29.12
N GLY A 434 6.56 3.33 29.55
CA GLY A 434 6.94 3.41 30.96
C GLY A 434 7.69 2.17 31.49
N THR A 435 8.10 1.24 30.63
CA THR A 435 8.83 0.01 30.99
C THR A 435 9.92 -0.31 29.96
N ASP A 436 10.84 -1.22 30.31
CA ASP A 436 11.77 -1.85 29.36
C ASP A 436 11.24 -3.21 28.84
N TRP A 437 9.97 -3.53 29.12
CA TRP A 437 9.42 -4.85 28.83
C TRP A 437 8.86 -4.91 27.41
N ILE A 438 9.38 -5.86 26.64
CA ILE A 438 8.86 -6.26 25.33
C ILE A 438 8.24 -7.66 25.49
N PRO A 439 6.92 -7.81 25.36
CA PRO A 439 6.27 -9.11 25.51
C PRO A 439 6.82 -10.12 24.50
N GLY A 440 7.23 -11.30 24.99
CA GLY A 440 7.77 -12.38 24.16
C GLY A 440 9.25 -12.24 23.76
N ALA A 441 9.92 -11.13 24.11
CA ALA A 441 11.37 -11.04 23.96
C ALA A 441 12.07 -11.91 25.02
N VAL A 442 13.03 -12.74 24.59
CA VAL A 442 13.93 -13.46 25.50
C VAL A 442 15.02 -12.49 25.91
N ARG A 443 15.25 -12.35 27.23
CA ARG A 443 16.31 -11.50 27.79
C ARG A 443 17.71 -12.01 27.46
#